data_AF-A0A2L2X6G8-F1
#
_entry.id   AF-A0A2L2X6G8-F1
#
_cell.length_a   1.000
_cell.length_b   1.000
_cell.length_c   1.000
_cell.angle_alpha   90.00
_cell.angle_beta   90.00
_cell.angle_gamma   90.00
#
_symmetry.space_group_name_H-M   'P 1'
#
loop_
_entity.id
_entity.type
_entity.pdbx_description
1 polymer ?
#
loop_
_entity_poly.entity_id
_entity_poly.type
_entity_poly.pdbx_seq_one_letter_code
_entity_poly.pdbx_strand_id
1 'polypeptide(L)'
;VQAKKYDFAAALYKSLVAVHPEKIVFQKNLMDCLVKLGQIPEALDIAQKLLKLSPGSLELTKQLARLFRLNNQPYQALELITMLLKRGKIDKELYFEKAFCHMQMGDFEEAKNAYRKVIQLDPKDALAHKELALLYVDMNLAEWAEDELKTALELDGENDEILAAQGLYLHKVQQFEQAQEFFEKAALKSPDSGEYYFYL
;
A
#
# COMPACT_ATOMS: atom_id res chain seq x y z
N VAL A 1 -2.75 14.77 -14.94
CA VAL A 1 -2.80 14.16 -16.31
C VAL A 1 -3.05 12.64 -16.28
N GLN A 2 -2.59 11.94 -15.24
CA GLN A 2 -2.67 10.47 -15.14
C GLN A 2 -4.09 9.93 -14.87
N ALA A 3 -4.91 10.60 -14.04
CA ALA A 3 -6.32 10.23 -13.81
C ALA A 3 -7.12 10.15 -15.12
N LYS A 4 -7.00 11.16 -15.99
CA LYS A 4 -7.66 11.18 -17.32
C LYS A 4 -7.28 9.99 -18.21
N LYS A 5 -6.08 9.43 -18.06
CA LYS A 5 -5.65 8.22 -18.80
C LYS A 5 -6.38 6.98 -18.28
N TYR A 6 -6.51 6.85 -16.97
CA TYR A 6 -7.24 5.73 -16.35
C TYR A 6 -8.74 5.82 -16.59
N ASP A 7 -9.33 7.02 -16.62
CA ASP A 7 -10.75 7.20 -16.97
C ASP A 7 -11.05 6.68 -18.38
N PHE A 8 -10.23 7.07 -19.35
CA PHE A 8 -10.37 6.59 -20.73
C PHE A 8 -10.16 5.08 -20.83
N ALA A 9 -9.12 4.55 -20.18
CA ALA A 9 -8.85 3.12 -20.16
C ALA A 9 -9.99 2.32 -19.51
N ALA A 10 -10.54 2.80 -18.39
CA ALA A 10 -11.68 2.17 -17.72
C ALA A 10 -12.91 2.14 -18.62
N ALA A 11 -13.22 3.24 -19.34
CA ALA A 11 -14.33 3.27 -20.29
C ALA A 11 -14.14 2.27 -21.44
N LEU A 12 -12.93 2.20 -22.00
CA LEU A 12 -12.58 1.22 -23.01
C LEU A 12 -12.76 -0.21 -22.49
N TYR A 13 -12.19 -0.55 -21.33
CA TYR A 13 -12.31 -1.89 -20.78
C TYR A 13 -13.75 -2.24 -20.36
N LYS A 14 -14.56 -1.27 -19.89
CA LYS A 14 -16.00 -1.48 -19.66
C LYS A 14 -16.71 -1.94 -20.95
N SER A 15 -16.41 -1.31 -22.10
CA SER A 15 -16.96 -1.73 -23.39
C SER A 15 -16.47 -3.12 -23.82
N LEU A 16 -15.18 -3.42 -23.64
CA LEU A 16 -14.61 -4.73 -23.99
C LEU A 16 -15.18 -5.86 -23.14
N VAL A 17 -15.39 -5.63 -21.85
CA VAL A 17 -16.05 -6.61 -20.95
C VAL A 17 -17.51 -6.84 -21.34
N ALA A 18 -18.22 -5.81 -21.83
CA ALA A 18 -19.60 -5.96 -22.28
C ALA A 18 -19.72 -6.85 -23.53
N VAL A 19 -18.74 -6.79 -24.45
CA VAL A 19 -18.73 -7.59 -25.69
C VAL A 19 -18.10 -8.97 -25.48
N HIS A 20 -17.10 -9.06 -24.60
CA HIS A 20 -16.32 -10.27 -24.33
C HIS A 20 -16.24 -10.59 -22.83
N PRO A 21 -17.37 -10.91 -22.17
CA PRO A 21 -17.41 -11.14 -20.73
C PRO A 21 -16.60 -12.38 -20.30
N GLU A 22 -16.33 -13.32 -21.21
CA GLU A 22 -15.52 -14.51 -20.95
C GLU A 22 -14.01 -14.20 -20.83
N LYS A 23 -13.55 -13.04 -21.32
CA LYS A 23 -12.14 -12.65 -21.30
C LYS A 23 -11.75 -12.06 -19.96
N ILE A 24 -11.23 -12.91 -19.08
CA ILE A 24 -10.71 -12.55 -17.75
C ILE A 24 -9.71 -11.37 -17.79
N VAL A 25 -8.87 -11.31 -18.84
CA VAL A 25 -7.87 -10.23 -18.98
C VAL A 25 -8.53 -8.85 -19.04
N PHE A 26 -9.66 -8.70 -19.74
CA PHE A 26 -10.35 -7.41 -19.81
C PHE A 26 -10.97 -7.02 -18.47
N GLN A 27 -11.51 -7.99 -17.73
CA GLN A 27 -12.04 -7.76 -16.38
C GLN A 27 -10.92 -7.35 -15.41
N LYS A 28 -9.75 -8.01 -15.47
CA LYS A 28 -8.58 -7.65 -14.66
C LYS A 28 -8.09 -6.24 -14.96
N ASN A 29 -7.91 -5.90 -16.23
CA ASN A 29 -7.45 -4.57 -16.62
C ASN A 29 -8.48 -3.49 -16.24
N LEU A 30 -9.78 -3.79 -16.33
CA LEU A 30 -10.83 -2.91 -15.84
C LEU A 30 -10.70 -2.70 -14.33
N MET A 31 -10.60 -3.78 -13.55
CA MET A 31 -10.41 -3.72 -12.11
C MET A 31 -9.19 -2.89 -11.73
N ASP A 32 -8.04 -3.08 -12.38
CA ASP A 32 -6.82 -2.30 -12.11
C ASP A 32 -7.03 -0.80 -12.39
N CYS A 33 -7.73 -0.45 -13.48
CA CYS A 33 -8.08 0.94 -13.76
C CYS A 33 -9.01 1.51 -12.67
N LEU A 34 -10.01 0.75 -12.23
CA LEU A 34 -10.93 1.16 -11.18
C LEU A 34 -10.21 1.40 -9.85
N VAL A 35 -9.22 0.56 -9.49
CA VAL A 35 -8.36 0.79 -8.32
C VAL A 35 -7.60 2.10 -8.44
N LYS A 36 -7.00 2.37 -9.59
CA LYS A 36 -6.25 3.62 -9.83
C LYS A 36 -7.14 4.88 -9.84
N LEU A 37 -8.43 4.72 -10.14
CA LEU A 37 -9.43 5.78 -10.07
C LEU A 37 -10.08 5.91 -8.68
N GLY A 38 -9.72 5.06 -7.71
CA GLY A 38 -10.36 5.04 -6.39
C GLY A 38 -11.80 4.49 -6.41
N GLN A 39 -12.26 3.90 -7.51
CA GLN A 39 -13.56 3.25 -7.64
C GLN A 39 -13.53 1.84 -7.03
N ILE A 40 -13.14 1.76 -5.75
CA ILE A 40 -12.87 0.51 -5.03
C ILE A 40 -14.09 -0.42 -4.96
N PRO A 41 -15.33 0.05 -4.72
CA PRO A 41 -16.49 -0.83 -4.68
C PRO A 41 -16.75 -1.57 -6.00
N GLU A 42 -16.56 -0.90 -7.15
CA GLU A 42 -16.70 -1.53 -8.47
C GLU A 42 -15.57 -2.55 -8.72
N ALA A 43 -14.34 -2.22 -8.33
CA ALA A 43 -13.21 -3.14 -8.42
C ALA A 43 -13.43 -4.41 -7.58
N LEU A 44 -14.00 -4.25 -6.37
CA LEU A 44 -14.31 -5.35 -5.46
C LEU A 44 -15.33 -6.33 -6.06
N ASP A 45 -16.40 -5.83 -6.69
CA ASP A 45 -17.41 -6.67 -7.35
C ASP A 45 -16.78 -7.49 -8.50
N ILE A 46 -15.90 -6.88 -9.31
CA ILE A 46 -15.18 -7.59 -10.36
C ILE A 46 -14.26 -8.66 -9.76
N ALA A 47 -13.48 -8.33 -8.73
CA ALA A 47 -12.56 -9.28 -8.08
C ALA A 47 -13.31 -10.50 -7.51
N GLN A 48 -14.46 -10.29 -6.89
CA GLN A 48 -15.30 -11.38 -6.36
C GLN A 48 -15.86 -12.27 -7.47
N LYS A 49 -16.30 -11.69 -8.59
CA LYS A 49 -16.75 -12.45 -9.78
C LYS A 49 -15.60 -13.27 -10.37
N LEU A 50 -14.43 -12.66 -10.53
CA LEU A 50 -13.23 -13.34 -11.03
C LEU A 50 -12.80 -14.49 -10.13
N LEU A 51 -12.86 -14.31 -8.82
CA LEU A 51 -12.49 -15.36 -7.87
C LEU A 51 -13.48 -16.54 -7.90
N LYS A 52 -14.78 -16.30 -8.11
CA LYS A 52 -15.77 -17.38 -8.31
C LYS A 52 -15.46 -18.23 -9.54
N LEU A 53 -14.94 -17.62 -10.61
CA LEU A 53 -14.50 -18.33 -11.82
C LEU A 53 -13.14 -19.04 -11.63
N SER A 54 -12.35 -18.66 -10.64
CA SER A 54 -11.03 -19.23 -10.37
C SER A 54 -10.75 -19.37 -8.86
N PRO A 55 -11.47 -20.26 -8.14
CA PRO A 55 -11.50 -20.29 -6.67
C PRO A 55 -10.18 -20.63 -5.96
N GLY A 56 -9.16 -21.07 -6.70
CA GLY A 56 -7.83 -21.39 -6.19
C GLY A 56 -6.75 -20.37 -6.57
N SER A 57 -7.10 -19.27 -7.25
CA SER A 57 -6.13 -18.29 -7.70
C SER A 57 -5.55 -17.51 -6.53
N LEU A 58 -4.28 -17.78 -6.22
CA LEU A 58 -3.51 -17.05 -5.21
C LEU A 58 -3.51 -15.55 -5.48
N GLU A 59 -3.23 -15.18 -6.74
CA GLU A 59 -3.14 -13.79 -7.18
C GLU A 59 -4.46 -13.04 -6.99
N LEU A 60 -5.59 -13.62 -7.44
CA LEU A 60 -6.90 -12.99 -7.26
C LEU A 60 -7.28 -12.90 -5.77
N THR A 61 -6.88 -13.88 -4.95
CA THR A 61 -7.13 -13.83 -3.50
C THR A 61 -6.32 -12.71 -2.83
N LYS A 62 -5.04 -12.51 -3.22
CA LYS A 62 -4.21 -11.38 -2.77
C LYS A 62 -4.84 -10.05 -3.16
N GLN A 63 -5.24 -9.91 -4.41
CA GLN A 63 -5.89 -8.70 -4.93
C GLN A 63 -7.21 -8.40 -4.20
N LEU A 64 -8.04 -9.42 -3.96
CA LEU A 64 -9.28 -9.26 -3.21
C LEU A 64 -9.05 -8.82 -1.76
N ALA A 65 -8.04 -9.37 -1.09
CA ALA A 65 -7.68 -8.94 0.27
C ALA A 65 -7.26 -7.47 0.30
N ARG A 66 -6.42 -7.03 -0.64
CA ARG A 66 -6.05 -5.62 -0.79
C ARG A 66 -7.27 -4.73 -1.05
N LEU A 67 -8.18 -5.16 -1.91
CA LEU A 67 -9.41 -4.41 -2.21
C LEU A 67 -10.33 -4.29 -0.99
N PHE A 68 -10.49 -5.35 -0.19
CA PHE A 68 -11.22 -5.27 1.08
C PHE A 68 -10.60 -4.22 2.00
N ARG A 69 -9.28 -4.22 2.16
CA ARG A 69 -8.58 -3.20 2.96
C ARG A 69 -8.79 -1.79 2.44
N LEU A 70 -8.64 -1.58 1.13
CA LEU A 70 -8.89 -0.27 0.49
C LEU A 70 -10.35 0.17 0.61
N ASN A 71 -11.29 -0.78 0.70
CA ASN A 71 -12.70 -0.52 0.93
C ASN A 71 -13.06 -0.37 2.42
N ASN A 72 -12.06 -0.15 3.29
CA ASN A 72 -12.22 -0.03 4.74
C ASN A 72 -12.85 -1.27 5.40
N GLN A 73 -12.54 -2.45 4.90
CA GLN A 73 -12.99 -3.75 5.41
C GLN A 73 -11.79 -4.62 5.85
N PRO A 74 -11.00 -4.18 6.85
CA PRO A 74 -9.74 -4.83 7.22
C PRO A 74 -9.91 -6.25 7.76
N TYR A 75 -11.03 -6.55 8.44
CA TYR A 75 -11.30 -7.91 8.94
C TYR A 75 -11.45 -8.93 7.81
N GLN A 76 -12.18 -8.58 6.74
CA GLN A 76 -12.36 -9.47 5.57
C GLN A 76 -11.04 -9.68 4.83
N ALA A 77 -10.20 -8.63 4.74
CA ALA A 77 -8.86 -8.74 4.20
C ALA A 77 -7.99 -9.71 5.03
N LEU A 78 -8.01 -9.59 6.37
CA LEU A 78 -7.25 -10.46 7.26
C LEU A 78 -7.68 -11.92 7.23
N GLU A 79 -8.97 -12.21 7.06
CA GLU A 79 -9.46 -13.58 6.89
C GLU A 79 -8.80 -14.25 5.67
N LEU A 80 -8.79 -13.55 4.53
CA LEU A 80 -8.17 -14.04 3.30
C LEU A 80 -6.66 -14.20 3.46
N ILE A 81 -5.98 -13.19 4.01
CA ILE A 81 -4.52 -13.24 4.24
C ILE A 81 -4.17 -14.39 5.17
N THR A 82 -4.89 -14.56 6.28
CA THR A 82 -4.65 -15.64 7.25
C THR A 82 -4.89 -17.01 6.63
N MET A 83 -5.92 -17.16 5.79
CA MET A 83 -6.14 -18.39 5.03
C MET A 83 -4.95 -18.70 4.11
N LEU A 84 -4.42 -17.71 3.39
CA LEU A 84 -3.27 -17.90 2.49
C LEU A 84 -2.01 -18.28 3.27
N LEU A 85 -1.70 -17.59 4.37
CA LEU A 85 -0.56 -17.88 5.23
C LEU A 85 -0.66 -19.31 5.83
N LYS A 86 -1.85 -19.73 6.29
CA LYS A 86 -2.08 -21.10 6.81
C LYS A 86 -1.87 -22.18 5.76
N ARG A 87 -2.04 -21.88 4.47
CA ARG A 87 -1.74 -22.77 3.34
C ARG A 87 -0.25 -22.77 2.96
N GLY A 88 0.61 -22.19 3.79
CA GLY A 88 2.06 -22.14 3.59
C GLY A 88 2.50 -21.12 2.54
N LYS A 89 1.63 -20.17 2.15
CA LYS A 89 2.00 -19.09 1.22
C LYS A 89 2.70 -17.99 2.01
N ILE A 90 4.01 -18.13 2.18
CA ILE A 90 4.87 -17.12 2.80
C ILE A 90 5.31 -16.16 1.69
N ASP A 91 4.85 -14.93 1.79
CA ASP A 91 5.02 -13.91 0.77
C ASP A 91 5.09 -12.55 1.47
N LYS A 92 6.08 -11.72 1.12
CA LYS A 92 6.28 -10.41 1.75
C LYS A 92 5.08 -9.49 1.51
N GLU A 93 4.43 -9.57 0.35
CA GLU A 93 3.27 -8.72 0.08
C GLU A 93 2.07 -9.09 0.96
N LEU A 94 1.92 -10.35 1.34
CA LEU A 94 0.87 -10.76 2.29
C LEU A 94 1.11 -10.19 3.69
N TYR A 95 2.37 -10.15 4.13
CA TYR A 95 2.71 -9.53 5.41
C TYR A 95 2.57 -8.01 5.39
N PHE A 96 2.86 -7.35 4.26
CA PHE A 96 2.54 -5.93 4.08
C PHE A 96 1.04 -5.66 4.21
N GLU A 97 0.21 -6.37 3.45
CA GLU A 97 -1.25 -6.19 3.54
C GLU A 97 -1.77 -6.54 4.94
N LYS A 98 -1.19 -7.54 5.61
CA LYS A 98 -1.50 -7.87 7.01
C LYS A 98 -1.20 -6.68 7.93
N ALA A 99 -0.02 -6.08 7.78
CA ALA A 99 0.39 -4.93 8.59
C ALA A 99 -0.55 -3.74 8.39
N PHE A 100 -0.87 -3.40 7.13
CA PHE A 100 -1.81 -2.32 6.83
C PHE A 100 -3.22 -2.57 7.38
N CYS A 101 -3.70 -3.82 7.39
CA CYS A 101 -4.98 -4.14 8.03
C CYS A 101 -4.95 -3.89 9.54
N HIS A 102 -3.88 -4.31 10.23
CA HIS A 102 -3.73 -4.06 11.66
C HIS A 102 -3.57 -2.56 11.97
N MET A 103 -2.87 -1.80 11.12
CA MET A 103 -2.81 -0.34 11.22
C MET A 103 -4.21 0.29 11.17
N GLN A 104 -5.06 -0.11 10.21
CA GLN A 104 -6.44 0.41 10.11
C GLN A 104 -7.32 0.07 11.31
N MET A 105 -7.00 -1.01 12.03
CA MET A 105 -7.74 -1.43 13.23
C MET A 105 -7.15 -0.84 14.52
N GLY A 106 -5.99 -0.18 14.46
CA GLY A 106 -5.25 0.31 15.64
C GLY A 106 -4.46 -0.77 16.38
N ASP A 107 -4.30 -1.95 15.80
CA ASP A 107 -3.55 -3.08 16.39
C ASP A 107 -2.03 -2.93 16.15
N PHE A 108 -1.42 -1.87 16.70
CA PHE A 108 -0.04 -1.48 16.38
C PHE A 108 1.00 -2.57 16.64
N GLU A 109 0.83 -3.38 17.68
CA GLU A 109 1.75 -4.50 17.98
C GLU A 109 1.72 -5.58 16.89
N GLU A 110 0.54 -5.92 16.37
CA GLU A 110 0.41 -6.90 15.29
C GLU A 110 0.89 -6.33 13.95
N ALA A 111 0.67 -5.04 13.70
CA ALA A 111 1.23 -4.34 12.54
C ALA A 111 2.77 -4.37 12.57
N LYS A 112 3.37 -4.06 13.72
CA LYS A 112 4.83 -4.12 13.94
C LYS A 112 5.39 -5.51 13.65
N ASN A 113 4.74 -6.56 14.17
CA ASN A 113 5.14 -7.94 13.93
C ASN A 113 5.06 -8.31 12.44
N ALA A 114 4.03 -7.84 11.74
CA ALA A 114 3.86 -8.07 10.31
C ALA A 114 4.92 -7.34 9.47
N TYR A 115 5.21 -6.06 9.73
CA TYR A 115 6.30 -5.34 9.05
C TYR A 115 7.67 -5.97 9.31
N ARG A 116 7.95 -6.39 10.55
CA ARG A 116 9.18 -7.15 10.85
C ARG A 116 9.27 -8.45 10.06
N LYS A 117 8.15 -9.11 9.75
CA LYS A 117 8.15 -10.28 8.87
C LYS A 117 8.48 -9.93 7.42
N VAL A 118 8.02 -8.78 6.93
CA VAL A 118 8.45 -8.27 5.61
C VAL A 118 9.97 -8.07 5.59
N ILE A 119 10.53 -7.36 6.57
CA ILE A 119 11.98 -7.10 6.67
C ILE A 119 12.79 -8.39 6.83
N GLN A 120 12.27 -9.39 7.56
CA GLN A 120 12.92 -10.70 7.66
C GLN A 120 12.96 -11.45 6.32
N LEU A 121 11.94 -11.28 5.46
CA LEU A 121 11.88 -11.90 4.15
C LEU A 121 12.71 -11.13 3.11
N ASP A 122 12.76 -9.80 3.23
CA ASP A 122 13.52 -8.92 2.37
C ASP A 122 14.14 -7.76 3.18
N PRO A 123 15.36 -7.95 3.70
CA PRO A 123 16.04 -6.92 4.50
C PRO A 123 16.44 -5.65 3.72
N LYS A 124 16.23 -5.63 2.40
CA LYS A 124 16.53 -4.47 1.54
C LYS A 124 15.26 -3.75 1.09
N ASP A 125 14.11 -4.11 1.63
CA ASP A 125 12.85 -3.46 1.32
C ASP A 125 12.76 -2.10 2.03
N ALA A 126 13.21 -1.05 1.35
CA ALA A 126 13.24 0.31 1.88
C ALA A 126 11.86 0.80 2.34
N LEU A 127 10.79 0.38 1.64
CA LEU A 127 9.41 0.72 2.01
C LEU A 127 8.99 0.02 3.30
N ALA A 128 9.44 -1.20 3.56
CA ALA A 128 9.12 -1.90 4.81
C ALA A 128 9.75 -1.21 6.02
N HIS A 129 11.00 -0.77 5.90
CA HIS A 129 11.69 0.04 6.90
C HIS A 129 10.97 1.38 7.13
N LYS A 130 10.58 2.07 6.05
CA LYS A 130 9.78 3.31 6.11
C LYS A 130 8.46 3.11 6.87
N GLU A 131 7.67 2.11 6.50
CA GLU A 131 6.38 1.85 7.15
C GLU A 131 6.52 1.48 8.63
N LEU A 132 7.55 0.71 8.98
CA LEU A 132 7.85 0.38 10.38
C LEU A 132 8.28 1.62 11.18
N ALA A 133 9.04 2.52 10.57
CA ALA A 133 9.42 3.78 11.21
C ALA A 133 8.20 4.68 11.48
N LEU A 134 7.30 4.83 10.51
CA LEU A 134 6.06 5.60 10.69
C LEU A 134 5.19 5.02 11.80
N LEU A 135 5.10 3.69 11.88
CA LEU A 135 4.43 3.03 13.01
C LEU A 135 5.10 3.36 14.35
N TYR A 136 6.42 3.39 14.43
CA TYR A 136 7.11 3.83 15.65
C TYR A 136 6.86 5.30 15.99
N VAL A 137 6.74 6.18 15.00
CA VAL A 137 6.32 7.58 15.20
C VAL A 137 4.93 7.65 15.83
N ASP A 138 3.97 6.86 15.33
CA ASP A 138 2.61 6.78 15.87
C ASP A 138 2.58 6.23 17.30
N MET A 139 3.48 5.30 17.61
CA MET A 139 3.65 4.73 18.95
C MET A 139 4.46 5.62 19.92
N ASN A 140 4.92 6.80 19.49
CA ASN A 140 5.85 7.68 20.23
C ASN A 140 7.21 7.02 20.59
N LEU A 141 7.68 6.08 19.76
CA LEU A 141 8.96 5.40 19.92
C LEU A 141 10.02 6.01 18.97
N ALA A 142 10.34 7.29 19.18
CA ALA A 142 11.15 8.08 18.25
C ALA A 142 12.54 7.49 17.96
N GLU A 143 13.23 6.93 18.96
CA GLU A 143 14.56 6.32 18.76
C GLU A 143 14.51 5.16 17.76
N TRP A 144 13.46 4.33 17.84
CA TRP A 144 13.32 3.17 16.96
C TRP A 144 12.87 3.60 15.56
N ALA A 145 12.09 4.69 15.46
CA ALA A 145 11.74 5.28 14.18
C ALA A 145 12.99 5.80 13.43
N GLU A 146 13.93 6.42 14.15
CA GLU A 146 15.17 6.97 13.58
C GLU A 146 16.04 5.89 12.92
N ASP A 147 16.25 4.76 13.61
CA ASP A 147 17.06 3.64 13.11
C ASP A 147 16.48 3.06 11.80
N GLU A 148 15.15 2.86 11.76
CA GLU A 148 14.47 2.31 10.59
C GLU A 148 14.45 3.31 9.42
N LEU A 149 14.24 4.61 9.69
CA LEU A 149 14.28 5.65 8.66
C LEU A 149 15.69 5.82 8.07
N LYS A 150 16.72 5.77 8.92
CA LYS A 150 18.11 5.79 8.45
C LYS A 150 18.37 4.64 7.49
N THR A 151 17.93 3.43 7.84
CA THR A 151 18.05 2.25 6.96
C THR A 151 17.28 2.45 5.66
N ALA A 152 16.05 2.97 5.71
CA ALA A 152 15.24 3.25 4.53
C ALA A 152 15.92 4.26 3.59
N LEU A 153 16.51 5.34 4.12
CA LEU A 153 17.26 6.35 3.36
C LEU A 153 18.58 5.81 2.78
N GLU A 154 19.26 4.91 3.48
CA GLU A 154 20.46 4.23 2.97
C GLU A 154 20.12 3.29 1.80
N LEU A 155 18.94 2.65 1.83
CA LEU A 155 18.48 1.74 0.78
C LEU A 155 17.91 2.47 -0.44
N ASP A 156 17.13 3.54 -0.23
CA ASP A 156 16.49 4.31 -1.31
C ASP A 156 16.26 5.79 -0.92
N GLY A 157 17.36 6.53 -0.77
CA GLY A 157 17.33 7.94 -0.34
C GLY A 157 16.77 8.95 -1.35
N GLU A 158 16.42 8.51 -2.56
CA GLU A 158 15.83 9.36 -3.61
C GLU A 158 14.31 9.19 -3.69
N ASN A 159 13.74 8.27 -2.90
CA ASN A 159 12.32 7.99 -2.83
C ASN A 159 11.56 9.11 -2.10
N ASP A 160 10.53 9.65 -2.75
CA ASP A 160 9.70 10.73 -2.21
C ASP A 160 8.94 10.32 -0.95
N GLU A 161 8.40 9.10 -0.89
CA GLU A 161 7.70 8.61 0.30
C GLU A 161 8.64 8.48 1.51
N ILE A 162 9.89 8.05 1.30
CA ILE A 162 10.88 7.90 2.38
C ILE A 162 11.36 9.26 2.87
N LEU A 163 11.62 10.20 1.95
CA LEU A 163 11.96 11.59 2.29
C LEU A 163 10.83 12.26 3.08
N ALA A 164 9.58 12.07 2.66
CA ALA A 164 8.42 12.58 3.39
C ALA A 164 8.28 11.94 4.78
N ALA A 165 8.52 10.63 4.90
CA ALA A 165 8.50 9.94 6.20
C ALA A 165 9.58 10.48 7.16
N GLN A 166 10.77 10.81 6.65
CA GLN A 166 11.81 11.49 7.43
C GLN A 166 11.34 12.87 7.91
N GLY A 167 10.71 13.65 7.03
CA GLY A 167 10.11 14.94 7.40
C GLY A 167 9.07 14.80 8.51
N LEU A 168 8.18 13.81 8.42
CA LEU A 168 7.17 13.53 9.45
C LEU A 168 7.79 13.16 10.80
N TYR A 169 8.84 12.33 10.79
CA TYR A 169 9.60 12.01 11.99
C TYR A 169 10.25 13.27 12.61
N LEU A 170 10.95 14.08 11.80
CA LEU A 170 11.60 15.31 12.25
C LEU A 170 10.59 16.30 12.85
N HIS A 171 9.42 16.42 12.22
CA HIS A 171 8.32 17.22 12.75
C HIS A 171 7.84 16.69 14.12
N LYS A 172 7.71 15.36 14.28
CA LYS A 172 7.34 14.74 15.56
C LYS A 172 8.35 15.06 16.67
N VAL A 173 9.64 15.05 16.37
CA VAL A 173 10.72 15.39 17.31
C VAL A 173 11.04 16.89 17.37
N GLN A 174 10.16 17.74 16.82
CA GLN A 174 10.22 19.20 16.87
C GLN A 174 11.45 19.82 16.17
N GLN A 175 12.03 19.11 15.21
CA GLN A 175 13.09 19.62 14.33
C GLN A 175 12.47 20.19 13.04
N PHE A 176 11.72 21.27 13.19
CA PHE A 176 10.84 21.79 12.13
C PHE A 176 11.59 22.27 10.89
N GLU A 177 12.74 22.92 11.04
CA GLU A 177 13.53 23.41 9.91
C GLU A 177 14.03 22.26 9.03
N GLN A 178 14.56 21.20 9.66
CA GLN A 178 15.00 20.01 8.92
C GLN A 178 13.81 19.26 8.32
N ALA A 179 12.68 19.21 9.02
CA ALA A 179 11.46 18.60 8.49
C ALA A 179 11.05 19.26 7.18
N GLN A 180 11.06 20.60 7.13
CA GLN A 180 10.75 21.37 5.93
C GLN A 180 11.71 21.03 4.77
N GLU A 181 13.03 20.95 5.02
CA GLU A 181 14.00 20.57 3.98
C GLU A 181 13.68 19.20 3.36
N PHE A 182 13.26 18.23 4.18
CA PHE A 182 12.90 16.88 3.69
C PHE A 182 11.57 16.87 2.93
N PHE A 183 10.58 17.65 3.34
CA PHE A 183 9.35 17.83 2.57
C PHE A 183 9.59 18.51 1.22
N GLU A 184 10.47 19.51 1.16
CA GLU A 184 10.87 20.16 -0.08
C GLU A 184 11.56 19.16 -1.03
N LYS A 185 12.49 18.34 -0.49
CA LYS A 185 13.12 17.26 -1.27
C LYS A 185 12.09 16.26 -1.80
N ALA A 186 11.14 15.81 -0.99
CA ALA A 186 10.08 14.91 -1.43
C ALA A 186 9.22 15.53 -2.54
N ALA A 187 8.80 16.78 -2.39
CA ALA A 187 8.02 17.51 -3.38
C ALA A 187 8.78 17.69 -4.72
N LEU A 188 10.10 17.88 -4.68
CA LEU A 188 10.93 17.95 -5.88
C LEU A 188 10.99 16.62 -6.64
N LYS A 189 10.89 15.48 -5.94
CA LYS A 189 10.88 14.14 -6.55
C LYS A 189 9.55 13.80 -7.20
N SER A 190 8.45 14.27 -6.61
CA SER A 190 7.10 14.11 -7.17
C SER A 190 6.36 15.44 -7.27
N PRO A 191 6.69 16.30 -8.27
CA PRO A 191 6.07 17.63 -8.41
C PRO A 191 4.56 17.61 -8.65
N ASP A 192 4.04 16.49 -9.16
CA ASP A 192 2.61 16.26 -9.39
C ASP A 192 1.87 15.71 -8.15
N SER A 193 2.60 15.37 -7.09
CA SER A 193 2.04 14.90 -5.81
C SER A 193 1.65 16.10 -4.96
N GLY A 194 0.34 16.39 -4.93
CA GLY A 194 -0.23 17.42 -4.05
C GLY A 194 -0.07 17.14 -2.55
N GLU A 195 0.34 15.92 -2.18
CA GLU A 195 0.40 15.46 -0.78
C GLU A 195 1.49 16.18 0.03
N TYR A 196 2.59 16.58 -0.62
CA TYR A 196 3.75 17.14 0.08
C TYR A 196 3.65 18.66 0.29
N TYR A 197 2.86 19.35 -0.54
CA TYR A 197 2.63 20.80 -0.41
C TYR A 197 1.81 21.18 0.82
N PHE A 198 1.10 20.24 1.45
CA PHE A 198 0.41 20.51 2.71
C PHE A 198 1.38 20.76 3.88
N TYR A 199 2.61 20.25 3.77
CA TYR A 199 3.65 20.34 4.79
C TYR A 199 4.69 21.45 4.52
N LEU A 200 4.51 22.22 3.43
CA LEU A 200 5.30 23.39 3.05
C LEU A 200 4.56 24.68 3.42
#